data_AF-A0A1V4BZS6-F1
#
_entry.id   AF-A0A1V4BZS6-F1
#
_cell.length_a   1.000
_cell.length_b   1.000
_cell.length_c   1.000
_cell.angle_alpha   90.00
_cell.angle_beta   90.00
_cell.angle_gamma   90.00
#
_symmetry.space_group_name_H-M   'P 1'
#
loop_
_entity.id
_entity.type
_entity.pdbx_description
1 polymer ?
#
loop_
_entity_poly.entity_id
_entity_poly.type
_entity_poly.pdbx_seq_one_letter_code
_entity_poly.pdbx_strand_id
1 'polypeptide(L)' 'MGYSIKISKSVQKQIDDLPNAMKGRILEKIKGLEIEPCPSGIVKLKNSEQEHRLRISDYRVRYQIVFFVTWYGLIGWHK' A
#
# COMPACT_ATOMS: atom_id res chain seq x y z
N MET A 1 -14.12 5.01 5.02
CA MET A 1 -13.02 4.29 5.68
C MET A 1 -11.94 4.09 4.65
N GLY A 2 -10.72 4.58 4.91
CA GLY A 2 -9.60 4.50 3.98
C GLY A 2 -8.39 3.86 4.65
N TYR A 3 -7.42 3.44 3.84
CA TYR A 3 -6.14 2.94 4.28
C TYR A 3 -5.18 4.11 4.53
N SER A 4 -4.26 3.95 5.47
CA SER A 4 -3.18 4.92 5.67
C SER A 4 -1.92 4.43 4.97
N ILE A 5 -1.31 5.30 4.15
CA ILE A 5 -0.05 4.98 3.48
C ILE A 5 1.12 5.21 4.43
N LYS A 6 1.93 4.17 4.63
CA LYS A 6 3.21 4.25 5.34
C LYS A 6 4.34 4.06 4.34
N ILE A 7 5.17 5.09 4.18
CA ILE A 7 6.36 5.07 3.32
C ILE A 7 7.59 4.99 4.20
N SER A 8 8.46 3.99 3.96
CA SER A 8 9.73 3.90 4.67
C SER A 8 10.70 4.98 4.20
N LYS A 9 11.65 5.39 5.05
CA LYS A 9 12.67 6.40 4.68
C LYS A 9 13.47 6.00 3.42
N SER A 10 13.76 4.71 3.26
CA SER A 10 14.45 4.18 2.07
C SER A 10 13.62 4.35 0.80
N VAL A 11 12.32 4.05 0.86
CA VAL A 11 11.42 4.23 -0.28
C VAL A 11 11.19 5.71 -0.58
N GLN A 12 11.08 6.56 0.45
CA GLN A 12 10.96 8.00 0.27
C GLN A 12 12.17 8.56 -0.50
N LYS A 13 13.40 8.16 -0.12
CA LYS A 13 14.61 8.54 -0.84
C LYS A 13 14.58 8.10 -2.31
N GLN A 14 14.15 6.86 -2.58
CA GLN A 14 14.00 6.39 -3.96
C GLN A 14 13.01 7.22 -4.77
N ILE A 15 11.90 7.68 -4.16
CA ILE A 15 10.92 8.56 -4.79
C ILE A 15 11.53 9.95 -5.05
N ASP A 16 12.34 10.45 -4.10
CA ASP A 16 12.99 11.76 -4.20
C ASP A 16 14.06 11.81 -5.29
N ASP A 17 14.71 10.68 -5.57
CA ASP A 17 15.71 10.53 -6.64
C ASP A 17 15.10 10.41 -8.05
N LEU A 18 13.76 10.37 -8.17
CA LEU A 18 13.08 10.27 -9.46
C LEU A 18 13.03 11.60 -10.22
N PRO A 19 12.95 11.56 -11.56
CA PRO A 19 12.64 12.74 -12.35
C PRO A 19 11.34 13.39 -11.88
N ASN A 20 11.31 14.74 -11.77
CA ASN A 20 10.17 15.50 -11.26
C ASN A 20 8.83 15.11 -11.90
N ALA A 21 8.82 14.88 -13.23
CA ALA A 21 7.64 14.47 -13.97
C ALA A 21 7.06 13.11 -13.51
N MET A 22 7.92 12.20 -13.05
CA MET A 22 7.52 10.88 -12.57
C MET A 22 7.20 10.88 -11.07
N LYS A 23 7.92 11.66 -10.27
CA LYS A 23 7.67 11.82 -8.84
C LYS A 23 6.22 12.21 -8.55
N GLY A 24 5.70 13.22 -9.25
CA GLY A 24 4.30 13.65 -9.10
C GLY A 24 3.29 12.54 -9.43
N ARG A 25 3.47 11.87 -10.58
CA ARG A 25 2.59 10.77 -11.03
C ARG A 25 2.56 9.60 -10.06
N ILE A 26 3.72 9.23 -9.51
CA ILE A 26 3.82 8.13 -8.55
C ILE A 26 3.13 8.48 -7.24
N LEU A 27 3.39 9.69 -6.70
CA LEU A 27 2.76 10.14 -5.46
C LEU A 27 1.23 10.23 -5.58
N GLU A 28 0.72 10.71 -6.72
CA GLU A 28 -0.72 10.75 -6.99
C GLU A 28 -1.34 9.35 -6.99
N LYS A 29 -0.72 8.39 -7.69
CA LYS A 29 -1.20 7.00 -7.72
C LYS A 29 -1.10 6.31 -6.36
N ILE A 30 -0.05 6.58 -5.58
CA ILE A 30 0.10 6.05 -4.22
C ILE A 30 -1.00 6.61 -3.30
N LYS A 31 -1.30 7.91 -3.38
CA LYS A 31 -2.40 8.52 -2.60
C LYS A 31 -3.76 7.90 -2.93
N GLY A 32 -4.00 7.54 -4.20
CA GLY A 32 -5.22 6.83 -4.60
C GLY A 32 -5.43 5.50 -3.87
N LEU A 33 -4.35 4.84 -3.41
CA LEU A 33 -4.42 3.58 -2.67
C LEU A 33 -5.04 3.73 -1.27
N GLU A 34 -5.16 4.95 -0.74
CA GLU A 34 -5.89 5.22 0.51
C GLU A 34 -7.37 4.92 0.36
N ILE A 35 -7.94 5.15 -0.82
CA ILE A 35 -9.37 4.99 -1.09
C ILE A 35 -9.63 3.60 -1.66
N GLU A 36 -8.87 3.21 -2.68
CA GLU A 36 -8.97 1.91 -3.33
C GLU A 36 -7.58 1.26 -3.29
N PRO A 37 -7.29 0.36 -2.33
CA PRO A 37 -5.95 -0.22 -2.17
C PRO A 37 -5.64 -1.28 -3.24
N CYS A 38 -6.63 -1.78 -3.97
CA CYS A 38 -6.51 -2.79 -5.02
C CYS A 38 -7.26 -2.37 -6.30
N PRO A 39 -6.88 -1.26 -6.96
CA PRO A 39 -7.50 -0.85 -8.21
C PRO A 39 -7.24 -1.87 -9.32
N SER A 40 -8.04 -1.81 -10.38
CA SER A 40 -7.87 -2.66 -11.55
C SER A 40 -6.45 -2.56 -12.15
N GLY A 41 -5.86 -3.69 -12.51
CA GLY A 41 -4.51 -3.75 -13.12
C GLY A 41 -3.37 -4.01 -12.14
N ILE A 42 -3.67 -4.23 -10.86
CA ILE A 42 -2.69 -4.67 -9.87
C ILE A 42 -2.49 -6.18 -9.92
N VAL A 43 -1.23 -6.60 -9.74
CA VAL A 43 -0.85 -8.00 -9.71
C VAL A 43 -0.45 -8.40 -8.29
N LYS A 44 -1.12 -9.39 -7.72
CA LYS A 44 -0.65 -10.07 -6.50
C LYS A 44 0.58 -10.90 -6.82
N LEU A 45 1.65 -10.76 -6.04
CA LEU A 45 2.89 -11.50 -6.27
C LEU A 45 2.75 -12.93 -5.74
N LYS A 46 3.08 -13.94 -6.56
CA LYS A 46 2.84 -15.36 -6.27
C LYS A 46 3.58 -15.89 -5.03
N ASN A 47 4.73 -15.31 -4.70
CA ASN A 47 5.59 -15.76 -3.59
C ASN A 47 5.47 -14.85 -2.36
N SER A 48 4.35 -14.14 -2.22
CA SER A 48 4.09 -13.30 -1.05
C SER A 48 2.61 -13.33 -0.70
N GLU A 49 2.32 -13.44 0.60
CA GLU A 49 0.94 -13.54 1.08
C GLU A 49 0.15 -12.25 0.86
N GLN A 50 0.84 -11.10 0.89
CA GLN A 50 0.22 -9.77 0.98
C GLN A 50 0.87 -8.73 0.07
N GLU A 51 1.83 -9.09 -0.79
CA GLU A 51 2.43 -8.12 -1.70
C GLU A 51 1.70 -7.99 -3.02
N HIS A 52 1.55 -6.73 -3.40
CA HIS A 52 0.93 -6.28 -4.62
C HIS A 52 1.94 -5.45 -5.41
N ARG A 53 1.77 -5.45 -6.74
CA ARG A 53 2.56 -4.63 -7.66
C ARG A 53 1.66 -3.78 -8.53
N LEU A 54 1.88 -2.47 -8.47
CA LEU A 54 1.27 -1.46 -9.34
C LEU A 54 2.31 -0.98 -10.36
N ARG A 55 1.95 -0.98 -11.65
CA ARG A 55 2.80 -0.42 -12.72
C ARG A 55 2.45 1.04 -12.95
N ILE A 56 3.46 1.91 -12.94
CA ILE A 56 3.31 3.35 -13.21
C ILE A 56 4.39 3.74 -14.23
N SER A 57 4.00 3.81 -15.50
CA SER A 57 4.94 3.96 -16.63
C SER A 57 6.01 2.84 -16.59
N ASP A 58 7.27 3.25 -16.42
CA ASP A 58 8.46 2.39 -16.38
C ASP A 58 8.78 1.88 -14.97
N TYR A 59 8.13 2.44 -13.96
CA TYR A 59 8.35 2.11 -12.55
C TYR A 59 7.32 1.08 -12.06
N ARG A 60 7.74 0.33 -11.03
CA ARG A 60 6.93 -0.69 -10.36
C ARG A 60 6.90 -0.37 -8.87
N VAL A 61 5.72 -0.04 -8.36
CA VAL A 61 5.51 0.15 -6.92
C VAL A 61 5.12 -1.20 -6.33
N ARG A 62 5.90 -1.67 -5.36
CA ARG A 62 5.54 -2.83 -4.53
C ARG A 62 5.03 -2.32 -3.20
N TYR A 63 3.91 -2.87 -2.75
CA TYR A 63 3.30 -2.48 -1.48
C TYR A 63 2.56 -3.67 -0.87
N GLN A 64 2.22 -3.55 0.41
CA GLN A 64 1.45 -4.52 1.16
C GLN A 64 0.21 -3.85 1.74
N ILE A 65 -0.87 -4.61 1.83
CA ILE A 65 -2.10 -4.17 2.49
C ILE A 65 -2.18 -4.93 3.81
N VAL A 66 -2.09 -4.20 4.91
CA VAL A 66 -2.10 -4.77 6.26
C VAL A 66 -3.25 -4.16 7.06
N PHE A 67 -3.94 -5.00 7.84
CA PHE A 67 -4.92 -4.59 8.83
C PHE A 67 -4.62 -5.32 10.13
N PHE A 68 -4.69 -4.62 11.25
CA PHE A 68 -4.46 -5.19 12.58
C PHE A 68 -5.77 -5.14 13.37
N VAL A 69 -6.15 -6.28 13.95
CA VAL A 69 -7.21 -6.38 14.95
C VAL A 69 -6.54 -6.58 16.29
N THR A 70 -6.77 -5.66 17.22
CA THR A 70 -6.36 -5.86 18.62
C THR A 70 -7.55 -6.41 19.38
N TRP A 71 -7.34 -7.53 20.05
CA TRP A 71 -8.35 -8.22 20.81
C TRP A 71 -8.04 -8.11 22.30
N TYR A 72 -9.02 -7.70 23.11
CA TYR A 72 -8.81 -7.37 24.52
C TYR A 72 -9.40 -8.41 25.49
N GLY A 73 -10.13 -9.41 24.99
CA GLY A 73 -10.70 -10.50 25.79
C GLY A 73 -12.07 -10.98 25.28
N LEU A 74 -12.51 -12.14 25.76
CA LEU A 74 -13.90 -12.63 25.60
C LEU A 74 -14.75 -12.07 26.74
N ILE A 75 -15.90 -11.49 26.41
CA ILE A 75 -16.93 -11.19 27.40
C ILE A 75 -17.98 -12.29 27.29
N GLY A 76 -17.98 -13.21 28.25
CA GLY A 76 -19.04 -14.22 28.38
C GLY A 76 -20.19 -13.70 29.24
N TRP A 77 -21.43 -13.97 28.84
CA TRP A 77 -22.59 -13.90 29.75
C TRP A 77 -22.90 -15.29 30.31
N HIS A 78 -23.29 -15.31 31.58
CA HIS A 78 -23.61 -16.49 32.38
C HIS A 78 -24.73 -17.36 31.78
N LYS A 79 -24.69 -18.65 32.09
CA LYS A 79 -25.88 -19.44 32.41
C LYS A 79 -25.81 -19.80 33.90
#